data_AF-A0A0D0ABX5-F1
#
_entry.id   AF-A0A0D0ABX5-F1
#
_cell.length_a   1.000
_cell.length_b   1.000
_cell.length_c   1.000
_cell.angle_alpha   90.00
_cell.angle_beta   90.00
_cell.angle_gamma   90.00
#
_symmetry.space_group_name_H-M   'P 1'
#
loop_
_entity.id
_entity.type
_entity.pdbx_description
1 polymer ?
#
loop_
_entity_poly.entity_id
_entity_poly.type
_entity_poly.pdbx_seq_one_letter_code
_entity_poly.pdbx_strand_id
1 'polypeptide(L)' 'VDFYGWVARPLIKTAVQTNGYDCGIWVLAMIAATLHGCHCTGLKEDHMSAFRHYLHTLVV' A
#
# COMPACT_ATOMS: atom_id res chain seq x y z
N VAL A 1 2.73 6.83 28.01
CA VAL A 1 2.81 7.34 26.62
C VAL A 1 1.67 8.32 26.45
N ASP A 2 1.96 9.58 26.16
CA ASP A 2 0.96 10.60 25.88
C ASP A 2 0.65 10.60 24.37
N PHE A 3 -0.63 10.50 24.00
CA PHE A 3 -1.11 10.46 22.62
C PHE A 3 -1.86 11.74 22.24
N TYR A 4 -1.79 12.79 23.06
CA TYR A 4 -2.45 14.06 22.77
C TYR A 4 -1.98 14.61 21.41
N GLY A 5 -2.93 14.88 20.52
CA GLY A 5 -2.67 15.36 19.15
C GLY A 5 -2.40 14.28 18.09
N TRP A 6 -2.28 13.01 18.46
CA TRP A 6 -2.14 11.92 17.49
C TRP A 6 -3.50 11.51 16.91
N VAL A 7 -3.54 11.31 15.58
CA VAL A 7 -4.74 10.81 14.87
C VAL A 7 -4.36 9.59 14.06
N ALA A 8 -4.96 8.45 14.38
CA ALA A 8 -4.86 7.25 13.56
C ALA A 8 -5.78 7.38 12.33
N ARG A 9 -5.21 7.20 11.13
CA ARG A 9 -5.97 7.22 9.87
C ARG A 9 -5.92 5.85 9.21
N PRO A 10 -7.05 5.12 9.10
CA PRO A 10 -7.06 3.83 8.44
C PRO A 10 -6.78 3.97 6.94
N LEU A 11 -5.81 3.21 6.44
CA LEU A 11 -5.40 3.23 5.03
C LEU A 11 -6.26 2.31 4.16
N ILE A 12 -6.64 1.14 4.70
CA ILE A 12 -7.48 0.14 4.04
C ILE A 12 -8.59 -0.24 5.03
N LYS A 13 -9.85 -0.11 4.60
CA LYS A 13 -11.04 -0.40 5.42
C LYS A 13 -11.75 -1.69 5.04
N THR A 14 -11.41 -2.27 3.90
CA THR A 14 -12.03 -3.46 3.31
C THR A 14 -10.95 -4.41 2.81
N ALA A 15 -11.23 -5.71 2.75
CA ALA A 15 -10.29 -6.65 2.14
C ALA A 15 -10.03 -6.27 0.68
N VAL A 16 -8.74 -6.11 0.33
CA VAL A 16 -8.28 -5.78 -1.03
C VAL A 16 -7.47 -6.91 -1.68
N GLN A 17 -7.21 -7.97 -0.92
CA GLN A 17 -6.44 -9.12 -1.35
C GLN A 17 -7.26 -10.39 -1.11
N THR A 18 -7.32 -11.23 -2.14
CA THR A 18 -7.96 -12.54 -2.12
C THR A 18 -6.94 -13.67 -2.23
N ASN A 19 -5.77 -13.42 -2.82
CA ASN A 19 -4.68 -14.39 -2.92
C ASN A 19 -3.80 -14.47 -1.65
N GLY A 20 -2.91 -15.46 -1.57
CA GLY A 20 -2.06 -15.71 -0.40
C GLY A 20 -0.66 -15.07 -0.42
N TYR A 21 -0.30 -14.29 -1.45
CA TYR A 21 1.10 -13.92 -1.70
C TYR A 21 1.37 -12.43 -2.00
N ASP A 22 0.33 -11.61 -2.25
CA ASP A 22 0.50 -10.19 -2.60
C ASP A 22 0.50 -9.23 -1.40
N CYS A 23 0.44 -9.73 -0.16
CA CYS A 23 0.31 -8.88 1.03
C CYS A 23 1.49 -7.90 1.20
N GLY A 24 2.70 -8.34 0.90
CA GLY A 24 3.87 -7.47 0.87
C GLY A 24 3.78 -6.39 -0.21
N ILE A 25 3.21 -6.72 -1.37
CA ILE A 25 3.04 -5.78 -2.49
C ILE A 25 2.02 -4.70 -2.12
N TRP A 26 0.92 -5.06 -1.45
CA TRP A 26 -0.06 -4.10 -0.94
C TRP A 26 0.54 -3.11 0.09
N VAL A 27 1.39 -3.61 0.98
CA VAL A 27 2.12 -2.75 1.94
C VAL A 27 3.02 -1.76 1.22
N LEU A 28 3.80 -2.22 0.24
CA LEU A 28 4.69 -1.37 -0.56
C LEU A 28 3.91 -0.33 -1.37
N ALA A 29 2.76 -0.71 -1.94
CA ALA A 29 1.89 0.22 -2.64
C ALA A 29 1.42 1.35 -1.73
N MET A 30 1.05 1.02 -0.49
CA MET A 30 0.57 2.02 0.47
C MET A 30 1.68 2.95 0.95
N ILE A 31 2.88 2.42 1.15
CA ILE A 31 4.08 3.22 1.44
C ILE A 31 4.34 4.19 0.28
N ALA A 32 4.36 3.70 -0.96
CA ALA A 32 4.60 4.52 -2.14
C ALA A 32 3.58 5.66 -2.27
N ALA A 33 2.29 5.36 -2.10
CA ALA A 33 1.23 6.36 -2.09
C ALA A 33 1.44 7.42 -1.00
N THR A 34 1.77 6.98 0.22
CA THR A 34 2.01 7.88 1.36
C THR A 34 3.20 8.81 1.08
N LEU A 35 4.29 8.30 0.52
CA LEU A 35 5.46 9.09 0.16
C LEU A 35 5.16 10.12 -0.94
N HIS A 36 4.19 9.83 -1.81
CA HIS A 36 3.71 10.76 -2.83
C HIS A 36 2.63 11.74 -2.31
N GLY A 37 2.35 11.75 -1.00
CA GLY A 37 1.33 12.62 -0.40
C GLY A 37 -0.10 12.16 -0.64
N CYS A 38 -0.30 10.93 -1.12
CA CYS A 38 -1.61 10.33 -1.32
C CYS A 38 -2.05 9.53 -0.08
N HIS A 39 -3.34 9.59 0.25
CA HIS A 39 -3.90 8.84 1.38
C HIS A 39 -4.09 7.34 1.06
N CYS A 40 -4.22 6.98 -0.21
CA CYS A 40 -4.42 5.61 -0.68
C CYS A 40 -3.78 5.38 -2.05
N THR A 41 -3.65 4.12 -2.46
CA THR A 41 -2.90 3.72 -3.67
C THR A 41 -3.70 3.85 -4.96
N GLY A 42 -5.03 3.78 -4.88
CA GLY A 42 -5.91 3.66 -6.06
C GLY A 42 -5.75 2.33 -6.83
N LEU A 43 -4.91 1.40 -6.37
CA LEU A 43 -4.66 0.12 -7.02
C LEU A 43 -5.76 -0.90 -6.68
N LYS A 44 -5.90 -1.89 -7.57
CA LYS A 44 -6.77 -3.06 -7.45
C LYS A 44 -5.90 -4.32 -7.49
N GLU A 45 -6.46 -5.46 -7.09
CA GLU A 45 -5.69 -6.72 -6.99
C GLU A 45 -5.10 -7.16 -8.34
N ASP A 46 -5.82 -6.93 -9.44
CA ASP A 46 -5.33 -7.18 -10.81
C ASP A 46 -4.13 -6.32 -11.22
N HIS A 47 -3.88 -5.21 -10.52
CA HIS A 47 -2.70 -4.37 -10.74
C HIS A 47 -1.45 -4.86 -9.99
N MET A 48 -1.55 -5.81 -9.04
CA MET A 48 -0.43 -6.19 -8.16
C MET A 48 0.76 -6.75 -8.93
N SER A 49 0.52 -7.54 -9.98
CA SER A 49 1.59 -8.08 -10.83
C SER A 49 2.36 -6.97 -11.55
N ALA A 50 1.66 -6.00 -12.14
CA ALA A 50 2.28 -4.86 -12.80
C ALA A 50 3.05 -3.97 -11.81
N PHE A 51 2.48 -3.73 -10.64
CA PHE A 51 3.13 -2.94 -9.59
C PHE A 51 4.38 -3.63 -9.04
N ARG A 52 4.37 -4.96 -8.89
CA ARG A 52 5.56 -5.75 -8.53
C ARG A 52 6.66 -5.60 -9.56
N HIS A 53 6.33 -5.67 -10.85
CA HIS A 53 7.31 -5.46 -11.92
C HIS A 53 7.89 -4.04 -11.88
N TYR A 54 7.04 -3.03 -11.71
CA TYR A 54 7.47 -1.63 -11.54
C TYR A 54 8.46 -1.46 -10.37
N LEU A 55 8.15 -2.01 -9.20
CA LEU A 55 9.07 -1.97 -8.06
C LEU A 55 10.41 -2.64 -8.37
N HIS A 56 10.37 -3.77 -9.08
CA HIS A 56 11.59 -4.48 -9.48
C HIS A 56 12.47 -3.66 -10.44
N THR A 57 11.88 -2.81 -11.29
CA THR A 57 12.63 -1.90 -12.17
C THR A 57 13.24 -0.68 -11.47
N LEU A 58 12.83 -0.41 -10.23
CA LEU A 58 13.35 0.73 -9.45
C LEU A 58 14.44 0.34 -8.45
N VAL A 59 14.44 -0.91 -8.00
CA VAL A 59 15.33 -1.39 -6.92
C VAL A 59 16.51 -2.21 -7.47
N VAL A 60 16.40 -2.69 -8.71
CA VAL A 60 17.46 -3.42 -9.43
C VAL A 60 17.97 -2.55 -10.56
#